data_AF-A0A381X3D1-F1
#
_entry.id   AF-A0A381X3D1-F1
#
_cell.length_a   1.000
_cell.length_b   1.000
_cell.length_c   1.000
_cell.angle_alpha   90.00
_cell.angle_beta   90.00
_cell.angle_gamma   90.00
#
_symmetry.space_group_name_H-M   'P 1'
#
loop_
_entity.id
_entity.type
_entity.pdbx_description
1 polymer ?
#
loop_
_entity_poly.entity_id
_entity_poly.type
_entity_poly.pdbx_seq_one_letter_code
_entity_poly.pdbx_strand_id
1 'polypeptide(L)'
;MNDDVFLDRLKSKIEKMTGRSVDLIVDYDVDDRLMVDLENEIPKVTLGSAVLQYPGFARMCLEYVVASISKGRAVDTLEFHVILGRN
;
A
#
# COMPACT_ATOMS: atom_id res chain seq x y z
N MET A 1 4.47 7.82 17.92
CA MET A 1 3.36 8.23 17.02
C MET A 1 2.28 7.18 17.22
N ASN A 2 1.00 7.54 17.34
CA ASN A 2 -0.04 6.50 17.45
C ASN A 2 -0.17 5.80 16.09
N ASP A 3 -0.16 4.47 16.08
CA ASP A 3 -0.21 3.65 14.86
C ASP A 3 -1.47 3.98 14.03
N ASP A 4 -2.59 4.28 14.69
CA ASP A 4 -3.82 4.74 14.03
C ASP A 4 -3.60 6.01 13.21
N VAL A 5 -2.85 6.98 13.76
CA VAL A 5 -2.57 8.26 13.06
C VAL A 5 -1.62 8.03 11.90
N PHE A 6 -0.70 7.09 12.01
CA PHE A 6 0.17 6.69 10.90
C PHE A 6 -0.65 6.06 9.77
N LEU A 7 -1.50 5.09 10.10
CA LEU A 7 -2.33 4.37 9.13
C LEU A 7 -3.32 5.30 8.44
N ASP A 8 -3.94 6.22 9.17
CA ASP A 8 -4.87 7.20 8.61
C ASP A 8 -4.18 8.16 7.62
N ARG A 9 -2.93 8.56 7.93
CA ARG A 9 -2.09 9.34 7.01
C ARG A 9 -1.67 8.54 5.79
N LEU A 10 -1.33 7.27 5.96
CA LEU A 10 -0.94 6.37 4.86
C LEU A 10 -2.11 6.15 3.92
N LYS A 11 -3.29 5.83 4.46
CA LYS A 11 -4.56 5.74 3.72
C LYS A 11 -4.84 7.03 2.95
N SER A 12 -4.86 8.16 3.65
CA SER A 12 -5.10 9.48 3.03
C SER A 12 -4.12 9.78 1.90
N LYS A 13 -2.87 9.33 2.02
CA LYS A 13 -1.86 9.53 0.98
C LYS A 13 -2.14 8.67 -0.25
N ILE A 14 -2.49 7.40 -0.06
CA ILE A 14 -2.90 6.49 -1.15
C ILE A 14 -4.09 7.10 -1.89
N GLU A 15 -5.15 7.48 -1.17
CA GLU A 15 -6.38 8.01 -1.78
C GLU A 15 -6.13 9.30 -2.57
N LYS A 16 -5.27 10.20 -2.06
CA LYS A 16 -4.88 11.41 -2.78
C LYS A 16 -4.09 11.12 -4.06
N MET A 17 -3.20 10.12 -4.03
CA MET A 17 -2.35 9.78 -5.17
C MET A 17 -3.12 9.00 -6.25
N THR A 18 -4.13 8.23 -5.87
CA THR A 18 -4.91 7.39 -6.79
C THR A 18 -6.23 8.03 -7.23
N GLY A 19 -6.74 9.01 -6.47
CA GLY A 19 -8.07 9.58 -6.67
C GLY A 19 -9.21 8.62 -6.34
N ARG A 20 -8.93 7.52 -5.61
CA ARG A 20 -9.91 6.49 -5.24
C ARG A 20 -9.86 6.23 -3.74
N SER A 21 -11.03 6.04 -3.12
CA SER A 21 -11.12 5.55 -1.74
C SER A 21 -10.52 4.14 -1.62
N VAL A 22 -9.93 3.81 -0.48
CA VAL A 22 -9.39 2.47 -0.21
C VAL A 22 -9.77 1.97 1.19
N ASP A 23 -9.93 0.66 1.31
CA ASP A 23 -9.99 -0.01 2.61
C ASP A 23 -8.58 -0.50 2.98
N LEU A 24 -7.95 0.15 3.96
CA LEU A 24 -6.59 -0.16 4.40
C LEU A 24 -6.64 -0.93 5.71
N ILE A 25 -6.12 -2.15 5.71
CA ILE A 25 -5.99 -2.99 6.91
C ILE A 25 -4.54 -3.40 7.15
N VAL A 26 -4.21 -3.61 8.43
CA VAL A 26 -2.93 -4.20 8.84
C VAL A 26 -3.14 -5.65 9.23
N ASP A 27 -2.35 -6.53 8.64
CA ASP A 27 -2.23 -7.91 9.05
C ASP A 27 -1.12 -8.02 10.10
N TYR A 28 -1.52 -8.35 11.34
CA TYR A 28 -0.60 -8.49 12.46
C TYR A 28 0.01 -9.90 12.56
N ASP A 29 -0.48 -10.87 11.77
CA ASP A 29 0.03 -12.24 11.76
C ASP A 29 1.14 -12.43 10.73
N VAL A 30 1.21 -11.57 9.71
CA VAL A 30 2.20 -11.62 8.62
C VAL A 30 2.89 -10.27 8.46
N ASP A 31 4.12 -10.17 8.95
CA ASP A 31 4.89 -8.92 9.03
C ASP A 31 5.12 -8.24 7.67
N ASP A 32 5.41 -9.00 6.62
CA ASP A 32 5.81 -8.49 5.30
C ASP A 32 4.68 -8.53 4.25
N ARG A 33 3.43 -8.73 4.69
CA ARG A 33 2.29 -8.81 3.78
C ARG A 33 2.14 -7.54 2.93
N LEU A 34 1.89 -7.74 1.64
CA LEU A 34 1.55 -6.70 0.69
C LEU A 34 0.56 -7.26 -0.33
N MET A 35 -0.71 -6.92 -0.15
CA MET A 35 -1.78 -7.34 -1.06
C MET A 35 -2.69 -6.18 -1.42
N VAL A 36 -3.09 -6.14 -2.68
CA VAL A 36 -4.07 -5.19 -3.22
C VAL A 36 -5.11 -5.98 -3.98
N ASP A 37 -6.32 -6.03 -3.43
CA ASP A 37 -7.50 -6.61 -4.06
C ASP A 37 -8.30 -5.50 -4.73
N LEU A 38 -8.51 -5.66 -6.04
CA LEU A 38 -9.18 -4.70 -6.92
C LEU A 38 -10.50 -5.24 -7.47
N GLU A 39 -10.97 -6.41 -7.01
CA GLU A 39 -12.21 -7.02 -7.49
C GLU A 39 -13.45 -6.24 -7.02
N ASN A 40 -13.34 -5.56 -5.88
CA ASN A 40 -14.40 -4.75 -5.29
C ASN A 40 -14.36 -3.29 -5.78
N GLU A 41 -15.50 -2.60 -5.68
CA GLU A 41 -15.61 -1.17 -6.02
C GLU A 41 -14.58 -0.31 -5.27
N ILE A 42 -14.42 -0.58 -3.97
CA ILE A 42 -13.39 -0.02 -3.10
C ILE A 42 -12.24 -1.03 -3.01
N PRO A 43 -11.05 -0.69 -3.53
CA PRO A 43 -9.84 -1.50 -3.37
C PRO A 43 -9.55 -1.83 -1.90
N LYS A 44 -9.28 -3.11 -1.64
CA LYS A 44 -8.82 -3.56 -0.31
C LYS A 44 -7.31 -3.70 -0.33
N VAL A 45 -6.64 -2.98 0.57
CA VAL A 45 -5.20 -2.97 0.75
C VAL A 45 -4.87 -3.62 2.09
N THR A 46 -4.08 -4.69 2.05
CA THR A 46 -3.61 -5.40 3.26
C THR A 46 -2.10 -5.28 3.34
N LEU A 47 -1.63 -4.62 4.41
CA LEU A 47 -0.20 -4.43 4.69
C LEU A 47 0.19 -5.21 5.95
N GLY A 48 1.39 -5.78 5.98
CA GLY A 48 1.89 -6.46 7.16
C GLY A 48 2.36 -5.51 8.26
N SER A 49 2.48 -6.04 9.48
CA SER A 49 2.83 -5.30 10.70
C SER A 49 4.14 -4.50 10.59
N ALA A 50 5.07 -4.93 9.73
CA ALA A 50 6.35 -4.26 9.48
C ALA A 50 6.16 -2.81 8.97
N VAL A 51 5.00 -2.46 8.42
CA VAL A 51 4.67 -1.11 7.96
C VAL A 51 4.75 -0.08 9.10
N LEU A 52 4.48 -0.51 10.34
CA LEU A 52 4.48 0.33 11.54
C LEU A 52 5.91 0.57 12.07
N GLN A 53 6.81 -0.38 11.83
CA GLN A 53 8.15 -0.40 12.41
C GLN A 53 9.23 0.10 11.44
N TYR A 54 9.06 -0.13 10.14
CA TYR A 54 10.08 0.10 9.13
C TYR A 54 9.61 1.11 8.06
N PRO A 55 10.05 2.38 8.15
CA PRO A 55 9.64 3.42 7.20
C PRO A 55 9.97 3.12 5.74
N GLY A 56 11.07 2.38 5.49
CA GLY A 56 11.44 1.93 4.15
C GLY A 56 10.42 0.96 3.55
N PHE A 57 9.93 0.01 4.37
CA PHE A 57 8.87 -0.92 3.95
C PHE A 57 7.55 -0.18 3.73
N ALA A 58 7.19 0.76 4.61
CA ALA A 58 6.00 1.58 4.43
C ALA A 58 6.02 2.39 3.12
N ARG A 59 7.17 2.97 2.79
CA ARG A 59 7.35 3.67 1.51
C ARG A 59 7.20 2.71 0.33
N MET A 60 7.82 1.54 0.40
CA MET A 60 7.71 0.51 -0.64
C MET A 60 6.25 0.09 -0.87
N CYS A 61 5.52 -0.23 0.21
CA CYS A 61 4.10 -0.59 0.15
C CYS A 61 3.25 0.51 -0.46
N LEU A 62 3.48 1.77 -0.08
CA LEU A 62 2.78 2.92 -0.67
C LEU A 62 2.96 2.96 -2.20
N GLU A 63 4.20 2.90 -2.69
CA GLU A 63 4.48 2.97 -4.12
C GLU A 63 3.81 1.81 -4.88
N TYR A 64 3.87 0.59 -4.33
CA TYR A 64 3.23 -0.59 -4.92
C TYR A 64 1.71 -0.44 -5.01
N VAL A 65 1.09 0.01 -3.91
CA VAL A 65 -0.36 0.16 -3.80
C VAL A 65 -0.85 1.22 -4.77
N VAL A 66 -0.19 2.38 -4.80
CA VAL A 66 -0.54 3.47 -5.73
C VAL A 66 -0.44 2.97 -7.16
N ALA A 67 0.66 2.34 -7.54
CA ALA A 67 0.85 1.84 -8.89
C ALA A 67 -0.18 0.77 -9.28
N SER A 68 -0.55 -0.12 -8.37
CA SER A 68 -1.56 -1.18 -8.61
C SER A 68 -2.94 -0.59 -8.84
N ILE A 69 -3.35 0.36 -7.99
CA ILE A 69 -4.65 1.02 -8.12
C ILE A 69 -4.70 1.87 -9.40
N SER A 70 -3.64 2.63 -9.70
CA SER A 70 -3.57 3.47 -10.90
C SER A 70 -3.63 2.64 -12.20
N LYS A 71 -3.11 1.41 -12.20
CA LYS A 71 -3.16 0.51 -13.37
C LYS A 71 -4.41 -0.37 -13.42
N GLY A 72 -5.20 -0.43 -12.35
CA GLY A 72 -6.36 -1.32 -12.24
C GLY A 72 -5.99 -2.81 -12.21
N ARG A 73 -4.74 -3.14 -11.90
CA ARG A 73 -4.25 -4.52 -11.72
C ARG A 73 -3.09 -4.56 -10.74
N ALA A 74 -2.85 -5.71 -10.12
CA ALA A 74 -1.60 -5.94 -9.39
C ALA A 74 -0.39 -5.66 -10.30
N VAL A 75 0.58 -4.93 -9.75
CA VAL A 75 1.86 -4.68 -10.41
C VAL A 75 2.73 -5.92 -10.26
N ASP A 76 3.33 -6.37 -11.36
CA ASP A 76 4.24 -7.51 -11.29
C ASP A 76 5.58 -7.12 -10.63
N THR A 77 6.34 -8.10 -10.16
CA THR A 77 7.60 -7.88 -9.44
C THR A 77 8.61 -7.07 -10.27
N LEU A 78 8.66 -7.26 -11.58
CA LEU A 78 9.62 -6.60 -12.47
C LEU A 78 9.24 -5.13 -12.70
N GLU A 79 7.96 -4.85 -12.97
CA GLU A 79 7.40 -3.49 -13.01
C GLU A 79 7.66 -2.77 -11.69
N PHE A 80 7.52 -3.47 -10.56
CA PHE A 80 7.75 -2.88 -9.25
C PHE A 80 9.22 -2.51 -9.02
N HIS A 81 10.17 -3.34 -9.44
CA HIS A 81 11.59 -2.98 -9.40
C HIS A 81 11.92 -1.74 -10.23
N VAL A 82 11.28 -1.57 -11.39
CA VAL A 82 11.43 -0.36 -12.22
C VAL A 82 10.87 0.88 -11.52
N ILE A 83 9.78 0.76 -10.77
CA ILE A 83 9.21 1.87 -9.98
C ILE A 83 10.17 2.27 -8.86
N LEU A 84 10.75 1.30 -8.14
CA LEU A 84 11.70 1.55 -7.06
C LEU A 84 13.00 2.19 -7.54
N GLY A 85 13.50 1.83 -8.73
CA GLY A 85 14.75 2.38 -9.28
C GLY A 85 14.67 3.83 -9.79
N ARG A 86 13.47 4.43 -9.84
CA ARG A 86 13.26 5.78 -10.38
C ARG A 86 13.14 6.87 -9.30
N ASN A 87 13.18 6.51 -8.02
CA ASN A 87 12.89 7.39 -6.87
C ASN A 87 14.02 7.43 -5.83
#